data_AF-A0A8J2MHW5-F1
#
_entry.id   AF-A0A8J2MHW5-F1
#
_cell.length_a   1.000
_cell.length_b   1.000
_cell.length_c   1.000
_cell.angle_alpha   90.00
_cell.angle_beta   90.00
_cell.angle_gamma   90.00
#
_symmetry.space_group_name_H-M   'P 1'
#
loop_
_entity.id
_entity.type
_entity.pdbx_description
1 polymer ?
#
loop_
_entity_poly.entity_id
_entity_poly.type
_entity_poly.pdbx_seq_one_letter_code
_entity_poly.pdbx_strand_id
1 'polypeptide(L)'
;QTYGKPKNHGVNELKFARCKQSVAEERVGRRCGSLRVLNSYWVGQDSTYKFYEVIMIDPAHKAIRRNPDTQWITKPVHKHRELRGLTSAGRRSRGLGKGHHYSATKGGSRRKCWLRRNTLSLRRKR
;
A
#
# COMPACT_ATOMS: atom_id res chain seq x y z
N GLN A 1 -31.51 -2.01 4.97
CA GLN A 1 -31.31 -0.69 4.35
C GLN A 1 -30.11 0.00 5.00
N THR A 2 -29.34 0.81 4.27
CA THR A 2 -28.16 1.52 4.81
C THR A 2 -28.50 2.89 5.46
N TYR A 3 -29.80 3.17 5.68
CA TYR A 3 -30.34 4.33 6.40
C TYR A 3 -29.64 5.67 6.05
N GLY A 4 -29.61 6.03 4.76
CA GLY A 4 -28.94 7.25 4.29
C GLY A 4 -29.47 7.76 2.95
N LYS A 5 -28.69 8.60 2.25
CA LYS A 5 -29.03 9.08 0.90
C LYS A 5 -28.94 7.93 -0.12
N PRO A 6 -29.79 7.88 -1.16
CA PRO A 6 -29.78 6.82 -2.18
C PRO A 6 -28.41 6.58 -2.83
N LYS A 7 -27.57 7.62 -2.94
CA LYS A 7 -26.18 7.54 -3.44
C LYS A 7 -25.33 6.43 -2.77
N ASN A 8 -25.56 6.14 -1.49
CA ASN A 8 -24.76 5.19 -0.71
C ASN A 8 -25.58 3.92 -0.33
N HIS A 9 -26.68 3.63 -1.05
CA HIS A 9 -27.52 2.46 -0.76
C HIS A 9 -27.00 1.14 -1.35
N GLY A 10 -26.02 1.19 -2.27
CA GLY A 10 -25.44 -0.01 -2.87
C GLY A 10 -24.72 -0.90 -1.85
N VAL A 11 -24.93 -2.23 -1.93
CA VAL A 11 -24.35 -3.23 -1.01
C VAL A 11 -23.50 -4.27 -1.73
N ASN A 12 -24.07 -5.01 -2.70
CA ASN A 12 -23.45 -6.24 -3.23
C ASN A 12 -22.28 -6.01 -4.21
N GLU A 13 -22.30 -4.94 -5.00
CA GLU A 13 -21.36 -4.75 -6.11
C GLU A 13 -20.15 -3.87 -5.79
N LEU A 14 -20.00 -3.48 -4.52
CA LEU A 14 -18.87 -2.68 -4.05
C LEU A 14 -17.55 -3.45 -4.21
N LYS A 15 -16.55 -2.81 -4.83
CA LYS A 15 -15.21 -3.40 -5.01
C LYS A 15 -14.22 -2.77 -4.04
N PHE A 16 -13.29 -3.59 -3.57
CA PHE A 16 -12.27 -3.12 -2.65
C PHE A 16 -11.24 -2.22 -3.35
N ALA A 17 -10.82 -1.15 -2.68
CA ALA A 17 -9.86 -0.19 -3.24
C ALA A 17 -8.45 -0.77 -3.44
N ARG A 18 -8.10 -1.83 -2.70
CA ARG A 18 -6.80 -2.51 -2.78
C ARG A 18 -6.96 -3.85 -3.49
N CYS A 19 -5.89 -4.33 -4.11
CA CYS A 19 -5.90 -5.64 -4.77
C CYS A 19 -5.84 -6.80 -3.76
N LYS A 20 -6.34 -7.98 -4.15
CA LYS A 20 -6.30 -9.21 -3.35
C LYS A 20 -4.87 -9.60 -2.94
N GLN A 21 -3.89 -9.34 -3.80
CA GLN A 21 -2.47 -9.57 -3.52
C GLN A 21 -1.97 -8.73 -2.33
N SER A 22 -2.31 -7.44 -2.26
CA SER A 22 -1.98 -6.58 -1.11
C SER A 22 -2.66 -7.09 0.17
N VAL A 23 -3.88 -7.62 0.08
CA VAL A 23 -4.57 -8.22 1.23
C VAL A 23 -3.82 -9.47 1.73
N ALA A 24 -3.30 -10.31 0.83
CA ALA A 24 -2.47 -11.45 1.20
C ALA A 24 -1.18 -11.02 1.91
N GLU A 25 -0.48 -10.01 1.38
CA GLU A 25 0.72 -9.43 2.02
C GLU A 25 0.42 -8.93 3.44
N GLU A 26 -0.70 -8.24 3.64
CA GLU A 26 -1.11 -7.72 4.96
C GLU A 26 -1.45 -8.83 5.95
N ARG A 27 -2.13 -9.89 5.51
CA ARG A 27 -2.46 -11.04 6.36
C ARG A 27 -1.19 -11.73 6.87
N VAL A 28 -0.26 -12.01 5.96
CA VAL A 28 1.02 -12.65 6.30
C VAL A 28 1.89 -11.72 7.15
N GLY A 29 1.97 -10.43 6.81
CA GLY A 29 2.73 -9.44 7.57
C GLY A 29 2.23 -9.24 9.01
N ARG A 30 0.92 -9.40 9.24
CA ARG A 30 0.34 -9.42 10.60
C ARG A 30 0.65 -10.70 11.35
N ARG A 31 0.58 -11.86 10.67
CA ARG A 31 0.89 -13.16 11.27
C ARG A 31 2.36 -13.27 11.66
N CYS A 32 3.26 -12.79 10.80
CA CYS A 32 4.71 -12.85 10.95
C CYS A 32 5.29 -11.45 11.25
N GLY A 33 4.83 -10.80 12.32
CA GLY A 33 5.15 -9.39 12.61
C GLY A 33 6.64 -9.07 12.89
N SER A 34 7.43 -10.08 13.27
CA SER A 34 8.89 -9.95 13.43
C SER A 34 9.61 -9.73 12.08
N LEU A 35 9.06 -10.30 11.01
CA LEU A 35 9.63 -10.25 9.66
C LEU A 35 9.22 -8.98 8.91
N ARG A 36 9.80 -8.80 7.73
CA ARG A 36 9.51 -7.69 6.80
C ARG A 36 9.04 -8.25 5.47
N VAL A 37 7.85 -7.87 5.04
CA VAL A 37 7.36 -8.21 3.69
C VAL A 37 8.22 -7.48 2.66
N LEU A 38 8.81 -8.24 1.72
CA LEU A 38 9.57 -7.69 0.60
C LEU A 38 8.62 -7.44 -0.59
N ASN A 39 8.03 -8.51 -1.11
CA ASN A 39 7.15 -8.52 -2.26
C ASN A 39 6.30 -9.81 -2.29
N SER A 40 5.45 -9.97 -3.30
CA SER A 40 4.67 -11.17 -3.51
C SER A 40 4.45 -11.45 -5.00
N TYR A 41 4.05 -12.66 -5.36
CA TYR A 41 3.65 -13.04 -6.72
C TYR A 41 2.47 -14.01 -6.73
N TRP A 42 1.79 -14.07 -7.87
CA TRP A 42 0.68 -14.99 -8.11
C TRP A 42 1.19 -16.38 -8.46
N VAL A 43 0.55 -17.40 -7.90
CA VAL A 43 0.91 -18.81 -8.11
C VAL A 43 -0.17 -19.53 -8.91
N GLY A 44 -1.43 -19.30 -8.55
CA GLY A 44 -2.57 -20.02 -9.09
C GLY A 44 -3.88 -19.38 -8.67
N GLN A 45 -4.97 -19.75 -9.32
CA GLN A 45 -6.31 -19.40 -8.87
C GLN A 45 -7.28 -20.53 -9.22
N ASP A 46 -8.32 -20.67 -8.41
CA ASP A 46 -9.50 -21.45 -8.73
C ASP A 46 -10.72 -20.51 -8.82
N SER A 47 -11.94 -21.05 -8.85
CA SER A 47 -13.18 -20.25 -8.91
C SER A 47 -13.41 -19.38 -7.66
N THR A 48 -12.83 -19.77 -6.52
CA THR A 48 -13.13 -19.24 -5.19
C THR A 48 -11.95 -18.45 -4.61
N TYR A 49 -10.73 -18.94 -4.81
CA TYR A 49 -9.50 -18.47 -4.20
C TYR A 49 -8.46 -18.03 -5.22
N LYS A 50 -7.58 -17.13 -4.77
CA LYS A 50 -6.35 -16.76 -5.47
C LYS A 50 -5.18 -16.99 -4.54
N PHE A 51 -4.18 -17.72 -5.03
CA PHE A 51 -3.00 -18.11 -4.28
C PHE A 51 -1.84 -17.18 -4.63
N TYR A 52 -1.15 -16.74 -3.58
CA TYR A 52 0.00 -15.84 -3.68
C TYR A 52 1.10 -16.33 -2.75
N GLU A 53 2.34 -16.25 -3.22
CA GLU A 53 3.52 -16.44 -2.38
C GLU A 53 4.08 -15.08 -1.98
N VAL A 54 4.38 -14.94 -0.68
CA VAL A 54 4.86 -13.69 -0.07
C VAL A 54 6.29 -13.89 0.41
N ILE A 55 7.21 -13.11 -0.14
CA ILE A 55 8.62 -13.13 0.22
C ILE A 55 8.82 -12.25 1.47
N MET A 56 9.36 -12.83 2.53
CA MET A 56 9.65 -12.13 3.78
C MET A 56 11.14 -12.20 4.13
N ILE A 57 11.62 -11.18 4.84
CA ILE A 57 13.00 -11.09 5.31
C ILE A 57 13.01 -10.95 6.83
N ASP A 58 13.92 -11.66 7.49
CA ASP A 58 14.24 -11.46 8.90
C ASP A 58 15.26 -10.32 9.10
N PRO A 59 14.87 -9.18 9.71
CA PRO A 59 15.79 -8.07 9.95
C PRO A 59 16.78 -8.30 11.11
N ALA A 60 16.58 -9.34 11.93
CA ALA A 60 17.48 -9.69 13.04
C ALA A 60 18.65 -10.59 12.60
N HIS A 61 18.49 -11.32 11.48
CA HIS A 61 19.50 -12.26 11.00
C HIS A 61 20.82 -11.56 10.58
N LYS A 62 21.96 -12.07 11.07
CA LYS A 62 23.28 -11.46 10.84
C LYS A 62 23.65 -11.36 9.35
N ALA A 63 23.28 -12.35 8.55
CA ALA A 63 23.55 -12.33 7.10
C ALA A 63 22.85 -11.16 6.38
N ILE A 64 21.65 -10.78 6.83
CA ILE A 64 20.91 -9.64 6.27
C ILE A 64 21.48 -8.31 6.77
N ARG A 65 21.87 -8.26 8.05
CA ARG A 65 22.37 -7.03 8.68
C ARG A 65 23.77 -6.64 8.24
N ARG A 66 24.62 -7.62 7.89
CA ARG A 66 26.00 -7.42 7.45
C ARG A 66 26.11 -7.20 5.94
N ASN A 67 25.14 -7.66 5.16
CA ASN A 67 25.13 -7.45 3.71
C ASN A 67 24.61 -6.04 3.38
N PRO A 68 25.42 -5.16 2.76
CA PRO A 68 25.03 -3.78 2.44
C PRO A 68 23.83 -3.70 1.49
N ASP A 69 23.67 -4.65 0.56
CA ASP A 69 22.60 -4.65 -0.45
C ASP A 69 21.22 -4.90 0.17
N THR A 70 21.17 -5.63 1.28
CA THR A 70 19.92 -5.97 1.98
C THR A 70 19.67 -5.13 3.22
N GLN A 71 20.71 -4.51 3.78
CA GLN A 71 20.64 -3.79 5.05
C GLN A 71 19.62 -2.65 5.06
N TRP A 72 19.25 -2.09 3.91
CA TRP A 72 18.22 -1.05 3.83
C TRP A 72 16.92 -1.50 4.52
N ILE A 73 16.49 -2.76 4.37
CA ILE A 73 15.19 -3.24 4.89
C ILE A 73 15.18 -3.37 6.41
N THR A 74 16.35 -3.42 7.06
CA THR A 74 16.45 -3.56 8.52
C THR A 74 16.20 -2.24 9.25
N LYS A 75 16.21 -1.11 8.54
CA LYS A 75 15.96 0.21 9.13
C LYS A 75 14.51 0.32 9.63
N PRO A 76 14.26 1.04 10.75
CA PRO A 76 12.92 1.13 11.35
C PRO A 76 11.87 1.75 10.42
N VAL A 77 12.27 2.59 9.46
CA VAL A 77 11.37 3.20 8.46
C VAL A 77 10.72 2.18 7.52
N HIS A 78 11.24 0.95 7.45
CA HIS A 78 10.71 -0.15 6.63
C HIS A 78 9.86 -1.15 7.42
N LYS A 79 9.49 -0.86 8.68
CA LYS A 79 8.48 -1.64 9.42
C LYS A 79 7.12 -1.57 8.72
N HIS A 80 6.42 -2.69 8.61
CA HIS A 80 5.06 -2.77 8.06
C HIS A 80 4.86 -2.01 6.74
N ARG A 81 5.63 -2.38 5.71
CA ARG A 81 5.53 -1.77 4.37
C ARG A 81 4.21 -2.09 3.69
N GLU A 82 3.72 -3.32 3.90
CA GLU A 82 2.45 -3.84 3.44
C GLU A 82 1.28 -3.01 3.96
N LEU A 83 1.26 -2.66 5.26
CA LEU A 83 0.20 -1.85 5.87
C LEU A 83 0.19 -0.39 5.37
N ARG A 84 1.32 0.10 4.86
CA ARG A 84 1.48 1.47 4.35
C ARG A 84 1.40 1.57 2.83
N GLY A 85 1.16 0.44 2.13
CA GLY A 85 1.13 0.39 0.67
C GLY A 85 2.45 0.80 0.03
N LEU A 86 3.57 0.30 0.57
CA LEU A 86 4.93 0.52 0.06
C LEU A 86 5.53 -0.67 -0.69
N THR A 87 4.87 -1.83 -0.64
CA THR A 87 5.17 -2.99 -1.50
C THR A 87 4.75 -2.71 -2.95
N SER A 88 5.17 -3.56 -3.89
CA SER A 88 4.78 -3.39 -5.31
C SER A 88 3.26 -3.42 -5.48
N ALA A 89 2.60 -4.43 -4.88
CA ALA A 89 1.15 -4.59 -4.93
C ALA A 89 0.42 -3.39 -4.29
N GLY A 90 0.81 -2.98 -3.09
CA GLY A 90 0.19 -1.85 -2.39
C GLY A 90 0.46 -0.48 -3.04
N ARG A 91 1.60 -0.30 -3.73
CA ARG A 91 1.88 0.93 -4.48
C ARG A 91 0.98 1.10 -5.69
N ARG A 92 0.61 0.01 -6.37
CA ARG A 92 -0.28 0.06 -7.56
C ARG A 92 -1.65 0.63 -7.20
N SER A 93 -2.24 0.24 -6.07
CA SER A 93 -3.55 0.77 -5.62
C SER A 93 -3.52 2.24 -5.20
N ARG A 94 -2.33 2.83 -5.01
CA ARG A 94 -2.19 4.25 -4.65
C ARG A 94 -2.29 5.20 -5.85
N GLY A 95 -2.29 4.67 -7.08
CA GLY A 95 -2.40 5.47 -8.30
C GLY A 95 -1.26 6.46 -8.49
N LEU A 96 -0.02 6.06 -8.15
CA LEU A 96 1.16 6.89 -8.34
C LEU A 96 1.73 6.71 -9.75
N GLY A 97 2.23 7.78 -10.35
CA GLY A 97 2.86 7.75 -11.67
C GLY A 97 3.30 9.12 -12.15
N LYS A 98 3.73 9.20 -13.41
CA LYS A 98 4.19 10.43 -14.08
C LYS A 98 3.24 10.76 -15.24
N GLY A 99 3.08 12.04 -15.54
CA GLY A 99 2.23 12.52 -16.64
C GLY A 99 0.83 12.96 -16.20
N HIS A 100 0.02 13.36 -17.19
CA HIS A 100 -1.27 14.01 -16.97
C HIS A 100 -2.31 13.07 -16.31
N HIS A 101 -2.25 11.76 -16.59
CA HIS A 101 -3.10 10.74 -15.96
C HIS A 101 -2.95 10.63 -14.43
N TYR A 102 -1.83 11.12 -13.85
CA TYR A 102 -1.54 11.03 -12.41
C TYR A 102 -1.64 12.38 -11.70
N SER A 103 -2.44 13.29 -12.24
CA SER A 103 -2.62 14.65 -11.71
C SER A 103 -3.16 14.66 -10.26
N ALA A 104 -3.98 13.67 -9.90
CA ALA A 104 -4.60 13.52 -8.58
C ALA A 104 -3.61 13.16 -7.46
N THR A 105 -2.41 12.66 -7.78
CA THR A 105 -1.40 12.24 -6.80
C THR A 105 -0.11 13.07 -6.85
N LYS A 106 -0.11 14.18 -7.60
CA LYS A 106 1.04 15.11 -7.66
C LYS A 106 1.42 15.56 -6.25
N GLY A 107 2.67 15.33 -5.86
CA GLY A 107 3.19 15.64 -4.52
C GLY A 107 3.31 14.44 -3.58
N GLY A 108 2.88 13.24 -4.00
CA GLY A 108 3.22 11.95 -3.36
C GLY A 108 2.03 11.10 -2.92
N SER A 109 0.85 11.69 -2.73
CA SER A 109 -0.39 10.97 -2.44
C SER A 109 -1.61 11.80 -2.80
N ARG A 110 -2.78 11.15 -2.95
CA ARG A 110 -4.05 11.81 -3.25
C ARG A 110 -4.42 12.84 -2.18
N ARG A 111 -4.28 12.47 -0.90
CA ARG A 111 -4.55 13.37 0.25
C ARG A 111 -3.63 14.60 0.23
N LYS A 112 -2.33 14.41 -0.01
CA LYS A 112 -1.37 15.54 -0.07
C LYS A 112 -1.68 16.49 -1.24
N CYS A 113 -2.05 15.96 -2.39
CA CYS A 113 -2.47 16.78 -3.53
C CYS A 113 -3.76 17.55 -3.23
N TRP A 114 -4.75 16.88 -2.61
CA TRP A 114 -6.01 17.52 -2.21
C TRP A 114 -5.77 18.64 -1.20
N LEU A 115 -5.00 18.39 -0.13
CA LEU A 115 -4.68 19.39 0.88
C LEU A 115 -4.07 20.64 0.24
N ARG A 116 -3.01 20.47 -0.57
CA ARG A 116 -2.36 21.60 -1.26
C ARG A 116 -3.34 22.44 -2.10
N ARG A 117 -4.30 21.81 -2.78
CA ARG A 117 -5.27 22.52 -3.64
C ARG A 117 -6.38 23.22 -2.84
N ASN A 118 -6.64 22.78 -1.61
CA ASN A 118 -7.69 23.30 -0.75
C ASN A 118 -7.13 24.12 0.42
N THR A 119 -5.81 24.40 0.43
CA THR A 119 -5.18 25.29 1.40
C THR A 119 -4.96 26.66 0.75
N LEU A 120 -5.57 27.70 1.34
CA LEU A 120 -5.32 29.09 0.96
C LEU A 120 -3.99 29.54 1.54
N SER A 121 -3.08 30.04 0.68
CA SER A 121 -1.79 30.60 1.11
C SER A 121 -1.90 32.11 1.27
N LEU A 122 -2.00 32.59 2.51
CA LEU A 122 -2.02 34.02 2.84
C LEU A 122 -0.61 34.48 3.21
N ARG A 123 0.06 35.20 2.30
CA ARG A 123 1.37 35.81 2.57
C ARG A 123 1.21 37.07 3.41
N ARG A 124 2.21 37.39 4.24
CA ARG A 124 2.23 38.59 5.11
C ARG A 124 1.99 39.89 4.33
N LYS A 125 2.60 40.00 3.14
CA LYS A 125 2.32 41.05 2.16
C LYS A 125 1.68 40.37 0.96
N ARG A 126 0.54 40.89 0.50
CA ARG A 126 -0.17 40.35 -0.66
C ARG A 126 0.47 40.87 -1.93
#